data_AF-A0A1Y1SAJ1-F1
#
_entry.id   AF-A0A1Y1SAJ1-F1
#
_cell.length_a   1.000
_cell.length_b   1.000
_cell.length_c   1.000
_cell.angle_alpha   90.00
_cell.angle_beta   90.00
_cell.angle_gamma   90.00
#
_symmetry.space_group_name_H-M   'P 1'
#
loop_
_entity.id
_entity.type
_entity.pdbx_description
1 polymer ?
#
loop_
_entity_poly.entity_id
_entity_poly.type
_entity_poly.pdbx_seq_one_letter_code
_entity_poly.pdbx_strand_id
1 'polypeptide(L)'
;MAKVVYSAAALEDLERLTEFLVDEFPERAPETIGLITGAVTMLEAHPLIGRPLSHGLRELVISRGRSGYVAMYSLEDNGEVALVLRIRHQRESGYF
;
A
#
# COMPACT_ATOMS: atom_id res chain seq x y z
N MET A 1 4.78 6.95 -17.38
CA MET A 1 4.03 6.27 -16.31
C MET A 1 4.93 5.20 -15.75
N ALA A 2 4.99 5.06 -14.43
CA ALA A 2 5.72 3.96 -13.80
C ALA A 2 4.89 2.67 -13.89
N LYS A 3 5.55 1.52 -13.92
CA LYS A 3 4.91 0.22 -13.71
C LYS A 3 4.78 -0.05 -12.22
N VAL A 4 3.60 -0.44 -11.76
CA VAL A 4 3.42 -0.91 -10.38
C VAL A 4 3.67 -2.41 -10.31
N VAL A 5 4.52 -2.83 -9.37
CA VAL A 5 4.83 -4.23 -9.10
C VAL A 5 4.68 -4.51 -7.63
N TYR A 6 4.06 -5.63 -7.27
CA TYR A 6 3.99 -6.09 -5.89
C TYR A 6 5.08 -7.11 -5.62
N SER A 7 5.80 -6.94 -4.51
CA SER A 7 6.64 -8.00 -3.96
C SER A 7 5.76 -9.13 -3.41
N ALA A 8 6.35 -10.32 -3.22
CA ALA A 8 5.66 -11.45 -2.59
C ALA A 8 5.11 -11.08 -1.19
N ALA A 9 5.88 -10.33 -0.40
CA ALA A 9 5.48 -9.89 0.93
C ALA A 9 4.29 -8.89 0.90
N ALA A 10 4.20 -8.04 -0.13
CA ALA A 10 3.06 -7.15 -0.30
C ALA A 10 1.79 -7.89 -0.71
N LEU A 11 1.92 -8.96 -1.51
CA LEU A 11 0.79 -9.82 -1.87
C LEU A 11 0.28 -10.61 -0.66
N GLU A 12 1.19 -11.18 0.15
CA GLU A 12 0.85 -11.86 1.40
C GLU A 12 0.16 -10.91 2.40
N ASP A 13 0.64 -9.67 2.49
CA ASP A 13 -0.01 -8.62 3.29
C ASP A 13 -1.45 -8.35 2.83
N LEU A 14 -1.69 -8.27 1.52
CA LEU A 14 -3.02 -8.06 0.96
C LEU A 14 -3.95 -9.25 1.18
N GLU A 15 -3.44 -10.48 1.05
CA GLU A 15 -4.20 -11.70 1.30
C GLU A 15 -4.66 -11.78 2.75
N ARG A 16 -3.72 -11.68 3.70
CA ARG A 16 -4.02 -11.66 5.14
C ARG A 16 -4.97 -10.53 5.53
N LEU A 17 -4.81 -9.34 4.93
CA LEU A 17 -5.71 -8.23 5.17
C LEU A 17 -7.11 -8.50 4.62
N THR A 18 -7.20 -9.12 3.46
CA THR A 18 -8.49 -9.47 2.84
C THR A 18 -9.22 -10.49 3.70
N GLU A 19 -8.54 -11.56 4.14
CA GLU A 19 -9.09 -12.56 5.05
C GLU A 19 -9.61 -11.91 6.34
N PHE A 20 -8.78 -11.11 7.01
CA PHE A 20 -9.18 -10.39 8.22
C PHE A 20 -10.41 -9.48 8.00
N LEU A 21 -10.44 -8.75 6.89
CA LEU A 21 -11.56 -7.84 6.60
C LEU A 21 -12.84 -8.60 6.28
N VAL A 22 -12.77 -9.73 5.58
CA VAL A 22 -13.93 -10.56 5.27
C VAL A 22 -14.50 -11.19 6.54
N ASP A 23 -13.63 -11.65 7.44
CA ASP A 23 -14.05 -12.30 8.69
C ASP A 23 -14.65 -11.31 9.69
N GLU A 24 -14.00 -10.15 9.90
CA GLU A 24 -14.41 -9.20 10.94
C GLU A 24 -15.39 -8.13 10.43
N PHE A 25 -15.28 -7.74 9.16
CA PHE A 25 -16.01 -6.60 8.58
C PHE A 25 -16.48 -6.86 7.13
N PRO A 26 -17.26 -7.92 6.86
CA PRO A 26 -17.58 -8.37 5.50
C PRO A 26 -18.20 -7.29 4.63
N GLU A 27 -19.10 -6.47 5.19
CA GLU A 27 -19.77 -5.35 4.52
C GLU A 27 -18.79 -4.26 4.04
N ARG A 28 -17.63 -4.15 4.67
CA ARG A 28 -16.61 -3.11 4.42
C ARG A 28 -15.40 -3.63 3.65
N ALA A 29 -15.25 -4.95 3.53
CA ALA A 29 -14.08 -5.56 2.90
C ALA A 29 -13.91 -5.12 1.44
N PRO A 30 -14.94 -5.16 0.55
CA PRO A 30 -14.78 -4.78 -0.85
C PRO A 30 -14.37 -3.31 -1.02
N GLU A 31 -15.00 -2.41 -0.26
CA GLU A 31 -14.70 -0.97 -0.31
C GLU A 31 -13.25 -0.70 0.14
N THR A 32 -12.81 -1.39 1.19
CA THR A 32 -11.48 -1.20 1.78
C THR A 32 -10.38 -1.73 0.87
N ILE A 33 -10.55 -2.92 0.29
CA ILE A 33 -9.60 -3.49 -0.67
C ILE A 33 -9.54 -2.66 -1.95
N GLY A 34 -10.68 -2.17 -2.45
CA GLY A 34 -10.72 -1.26 -3.60
C GLY A 34 -9.99 0.05 -3.34
N LEU A 35 -10.13 0.61 -2.13
CA LEU A 35 -9.43 1.82 -1.71
C LEU A 35 -7.91 1.64 -1.65
N ILE A 36 -7.42 0.49 -1.15
CA ILE A 36 -5.98 0.20 -1.08
C ILE A 36 -5.40 -0.01 -2.49
N THR A 37 -6.01 -0.89 -3.28
CA THR A 37 -5.51 -1.21 -4.62
C THR A 37 -5.60 0.00 -5.55
N GLY A 38 -6.69 0.77 -5.48
CA GLY A 38 -6.84 2.02 -6.23
C GLY A 38 -5.78 3.06 -5.88
N ALA A 39 -5.46 3.24 -4.59
CA ALA A 39 -4.38 4.14 -4.18
C ALA A 39 -3.02 3.66 -4.70
N VAL A 40 -2.74 2.37 -4.66
CA VAL A 40 -1.49 1.80 -5.19
C VAL A 40 -1.40 2.00 -6.71
N THR A 41 -2.49 1.84 -7.47
CA THR A 41 -2.51 2.11 -8.92
C THR A 41 -2.19 3.58 -9.24
N MET A 42 -2.49 4.54 -8.35
CA MET A 42 -2.11 5.95 -8.58
C MET A 42 -0.59 6.15 -8.72
N LEU A 43 0.22 5.23 -8.22
CA LEU A 43 1.69 5.27 -8.37
C LEU A 43 2.13 5.18 -9.85
N GLU A 44 1.31 4.65 -10.76
CA GLU A 44 1.61 4.63 -12.19
C GLU A 44 1.72 6.05 -12.77
N ALA A 45 0.80 6.93 -12.36
CA ALA A 45 0.77 8.32 -12.78
C ALA A 45 1.62 9.23 -11.89
N HIS A 46 1.70 8.90 -10.59
CA HIS A 46 2.28 9.76 -9.56
C HIS A 46 3.24 8.99 -8.65
N PRO A 47 4.36 8.44 -9.18
CA PRO A 47 5.29 7.62 -8.38
C PRO A 47 5.96 8.39 -7.23
N LEU A 48 5.95 9.71 -7.26
CA LEU A 48 6.58 10.58 -6.24
C LEU A 48 5.62 11.04 -5.13
N ILE A 49 4.33 10.68 -5.19
CA ILE A 49 3.30 11.13 -4.23
C ILE A 49 3.54 10.62 -2.80
N GLY A 50 4.19 9.46 -2.65
CA GLY A 50 4.53 8.91 -1.35
C GLY A 50 5.56 9.75 -0.61
N ARG A 51 5.39 9.85 0.71
CA ARG A 51 6.31 10.53 1.62
C ARG A 51 7.65 9.79 1.61
N PRO A 52 8.78 10.47 1.34
CA PRO A 52 10.08 9.82 1.38
C PRO A 52 10.46 9.39 2.80
N LEU A 53 11.11 8.23 2.89
CA LEU A 53 11.74 7.67 4.08
C LEU A 53 13.26 7.52 3.86
N SER A 54 13.95 6.95 4.84
CA SER A 54 15.35 6.51 4.68
C SER A 54 15.49 5.40 3.63
N HIS A 55 16.72 5.20 3.16
CA HIS A 55 17.08 4.11 2.23
C HIS A 55 16.31 4.10 0.90
N GLY A 56 15.85 5.26 0.41
CA GLY A 56 15.14 5.36 -0.86
C GLY A 56 13.70 4.83 -0.83
N LEU A 57 13.21 4.48 0.36
CA LEU A 57 11.84 4.03 0.57
C LEU A 57 10.87 5.21 0.58
N ARG A 58 9.60 4.92 0.30
CA ARG A 58 8.51 5.87 0.33
C ARG A 58 7.28 5.22 0.94
N GLU A 59 6.48 6.01 1.62
CA GLU A 59 5.20 5.60 2.18
C GLU A 59 4.06 6.31 1.48
N LEU A 60 3.17 5.52 0.89
CA LEU A 60 1.87 5.97 0.46
C LEU A 60 0.88 5.78 1.62
N VAL A 61 0.43 6.89 2.20
CA VAL A 61 -0.61 6.91 3.23
C VAL A 61 -1.97 6.86 2.55
N ILE A 62 -2.78 5.88 2.94
CA ILE A 62 -4.09 5.59 2.35
C ILE A 62 -5.15 5.77 3.45
N SER A 63 -5.82 6.91 3.46
CA SER A 63 -6.75 7.31 4.53
C SER A 63 -8.06 6.53 4.51
N ARG A 64 -8.50 6.03 5.67
CA ARG A 64 -9.81 5.36 5.85
C ARG A 64 -10.42 5.71 7.22
N GLY A 65 -11.15 6.83 7.27
CA GLY A 65 -11.80 7.29 8.50
C GLY A 65 -10.80 7.73 9.56
N ARG A 66 -10.81 7.07 10.73
CA ARG A 66 -9.95 7.43 11.89
C ARG A 66 -8.58 6.75 11.89
N SER A 67 -8.35 5.81 10.99
CA SER A 67 -7.06 5.17 10.72
C SER A 67 -6.86 5.09 9.21
N GLY A 68 -5.86 4.33 8.78
CA GLY A 68 -5.59 4.13 7.37
C GLY A 68 -4.65 2.96 7.16
N TYR A 69 -4.26 2.80 5.91
CA TYR A 69 -3.29 1.84 5.47
C TYR A 69 -2.04 2.56 4.98
N VAL A 70 -0.92 1.87 5.00
CA VAL A 70 0.33 2.35 4.44
C VAL A 70 0.83 1.30 3.46
N ALA A 71 1.08 1.73 2.22
CA ALA A 71 1.86 0.96 1.26
C ALA A 71 3.29 1.52 1.26
N MET A 72 4.25 0.71 1.67
CA MET A 72 5.66 1.05 1.57
C MET A 72 6.19 0.58 0.23
N TYR A 73 6.88 1.45 -0.50
CA TYR A 73 7.39 1.15 -1.83
C TYR A 73 8.74 1.81 -2.08
N SER A 74 9.46 1.30 -3.07
CA SER A 74 10.66 1.92 -3.63
C SER A 74 10.43 2.31 -5.09
N LEU A 75 11.24 3.24 -5.58
CA LEU A 75 11.31 3.54 -7.00
C LEU A 75 12.57 2.88 -7.56
N GLU A 76 12.36 1.85 -8.37
CA GLU A 76 13.40 1.07 -9.05
C GLU A 76 13.53 1.54 -10.50
N ASP A 77 14.55 1.04 -11.20
CA ASP A 77 14.80 1.31 -12.62
C ASP A 77 14.73 2.81 -12.95
N ASN A 78 15.43 3.62 -12.16
CA ASN A 78 15.48 5.08 -12.30
C ASN A 78 14.09 5.76 -12.26
N GLY A 79 13.13 5.17 -11.52
CA GLY A 79 11.77 5.68 -11.35
C GLY A 79 10.74 5.11 -12.33
N GLU A 80 11.11 4.15 -13.17
CA GLU A 80 10.19 3.48 -14.08
C GLU A 80 9.35 2.39 -13.39
N VAL A 81 9.79 1.89 -12.23
CA VAL A 81 9.06 0.86 -11.47
C VAL A 81 8.78 1.33 -10.05
N ALA A 82 7.52 1.30 -9.64
CA ALA A 82 7.11 1.43 -8.25
C ALA A 82 6.93 0.02 -7.65
N LEU A 83 7.93 -0.44 -6.90
CA LEU A 83 7.91 -1.75 -6.25
C LEU A 83 7.28 -1.64 -4.87
N VAL A 84 6.07 -2.17 -4.70
CA VAL A 84 5.36 -2.22 -3.42
C VAL A 84 5.92 -3.36 -2.57
N LEU A 85 6.48 -3.00 -1.42
CA LEU A 85 7.23 -3.89 -0.53
C LEU A 85 6.37 -4.46 0.60
N ARG A 86 5.51 -3.64 1.20
CA ARG A 86 4.62 -4.02 2.31
C ARG A 86 3.34 -3.21 2.26
N ILE A 87 2.23 -3.81 2.72
CA ILE A 87 0.94 -3.13 2.92
C ILE A 87 0.47 -3.42 4.35
N ARG A 88 0.24 -2.38 5.14
CA ARG A 88 -0.07 -2.56 6.57
C ARG A 88 -1.16 -1.60 7.02
N HIS A 89 -1.91 -1.98 8.05
CA HIS A 89 -2.77 -1.03 8.73
C HIS A 89 -1.92 -0.10 9.62
N GLN A 90 -2.20 1.20 9.66
CA GLN A 90 -1.40 2.18 10.42
C GLN A 90 -1.23 1.85 11.92
N ARG A 91 -2.17 1.09 12.50
CA ARG A 91 -2.07 0.64 13.90
C ARG A 91 -1.13 -0.55 14.09
N GLU A 92 -0.85 -1.30 13.03
CA GLU A 92 0.17 -2.36 12.99
C GLU A 92 1.56 -1.78 12.63
N SER A 93 1.58 -0.58 12.04
CA SER A 93 2.79 0.17 11.70
C SER A 93 3.42 0.80 12.95
N GLY A 94 3.92 -0.03 13.86
CA GLY A 94 4.71 0.37 15.03
C GLY A 94 6.11 0.93 14.71
N TYR A 95 6.28 1.61 13.58
CA TYR A 95 7.50 2.32 13.23
C TYR A 95 7.15 3.77 12.89
N PHE A 96 7.46 4.66 13.82
CA PHE A 96 7.77 6.07 13.58
C PHE A 96 9.17 6.32 14.13
#